data_AF-A0A543PYV4-F1
#
_entry.id   AF-A0A543PYV4-F1
#
_cell.length_a   1.000
_cell.length_b   1.000
_cell.length_c   1.000
_cell.angle_alpha   90.00
_cell.angle_beta   90.00
_cell.angle_gamma   90.00
#
_symmetry.space_group_name_H-M   'P 1'
#
loop_
_entity.id
_entity.type
_entity.pdbx_description
1 polymer ?
#
loop_
_entity_poly.entity_id
_entity_poly.type
_entity_poly.pdbx_seq_one_letter_code
_entity_poly.pdbx_strand_id
1 'polypeptide(L)' 'MRAAIYTRVSTADQSTDRQLRELRDYAKARGWEIVHETQETASGASQKRPLREEVLQMARTRTIDVVLVQARSLGS' A
#
# COMPACT_ATOMS: atom_id res chain seq x y z
N MET A 1 11.10 7.46 11.09
CA MET A 1 9.85 6.69 11.16
C MET A 1 9.87 5.67 10.04
N ARG A 2 9.48 4.43 10.36
CA ARG A 2 9.37 3.31 9.43
C ARG A 2 7.96 3.28 8.85
N ALA A 3 7.87 3.32 7.53
CA ALA A 3 6.62 3.33 6.79
C ALA A 3 6.42 2.00 6.06
N ALA A 4 5.19 1.51 6.04
CA ALA A 4 4.75 0.51 5.08
C ALA A 4 3.86 1.15 4.02
N ILE A 5 4.02 0.76 2.77
CA ILE A 5 3.12 1.15 1.68
C ILE A 5 2.17 -0.02 1.41
N TYR A 6 0.87 0.27 1.39
CA TYR A 6 -0.19 -0.66 1.02
C TYR A 6 -1.05 -0.03 -0.07
N THR A 7 -1.01 -0.60 -1.27
CA THR A 7 -1.82 -0.14 -2.40
C THR A 7 -2.88 -1.17 -2.76
N ARG A 8 -4.04 -0.71 -3.24
CA ARG A 8 -5.09 -1.59 -3.76
C ARG A 8 -5.57 -1.14 -5.13
N VAL A 9 -5.54 -2.06 -6.10
CA VAL A 9 -5.96 -1.81 -7.49
C VAL A 9 -6.93 -2.88 -8.00
N SER A 10 -7.88 -2.46 -8.85
CA SER A 10 -8.85 -3.35 -9.48
C SER A 10 -8.31 -4.09 -10.71
N THR A 11 -7.18 -3.64 -11.25
CA THR A 11 -6.47 -4.22 -12.40
C THR A 11 -5.01 -3.81 -12.32
N ALA A 12 -4.07 -4.73 -12.57
CA ALA A 12 -2.65 -4.42 -12.61
C ALA A 12 -2.31 -3.68 -13.93
N ASP A 13 -2.32 -2.34 -13.89
CA ASP A 13 -1.98 -1.42 -14.98
C ASP A 13 -0.83 -0.49 -14.54
N GLN A 14 -0.17 0.18 -15.51
CA GLN A 14 0.80 1.27 -15.32
C GLN A 14 0.34 2.35 -14.32
N SER A 15 -0.96 2.55 -14.16
CA SER A 15 -1.53 3.41 -13.12
C SER A 15 -1.02 3.04 -11.71
N THR A 16 -0.71 1.78 -11.45
CA THR A 16 -0.26 1.31 -10.13
C THR A 16 1.20 1.68 -9.85
N ASP A 17 2.06 1.61 -10.85
CA ASP A 17 3.47 2.04 -10.71
C ASP A 17 3.56 3.53 -10.40
N ARG A 18 2.66 4.34 -10.97
CA ARG A 18 2.58 5.76 -10.65
C ARG A 18 2.17 5.98 -9.20
N GLN A 19 1.18 5.24 -8.69
CA GLN A 19 0.74 5.34 -7.30
C GLN A 19 1.86 4.97 -6.31
N LEU A 20 2.54 3.86 -6.58
CA LEU A 20 3.71 3.46 -5.79
C LEU A 20 4.79 4.55 -5.77
N ARG A 21 5.08 5.18 -6.92
CA ARG A 21 6.00 6.32 -6.99
C ARG A 21 5.52 7.51 -6.13
N GLU A 22 4.26 7.91 -6.26
CA GLU A 22 3.70 9.02 -5.47
C GLU A 22 3.80 8.76 -3.95
N LEU A 23 3.54 7.53 -3.50
CA LEU A 23 3.66 7.15 -2.09
C LEU A 23 5.13 7.09 -1.62
N ARG A 24 6.03 6.60 -2.46
CA ARG A 24 7.48 6.60 -2.18
C ARG A 24 8.00 8.03 -2.05
N ASP A 25 7.63 8.91 -2.97
CA ASP A 25 8.02 10.32 -2.93
C ASP A 25 7.45 11.03 -1.70
N TYR A 26 6.21 10.72 -1.32
CA TYR A 26 5.59 11.24 -0.11
C TYR A 26 6.34 10.81 1.17
N ALA A 27 6.71 9.54 1.27
CA ALA A 27 7.50 9.01 2.38
C ALA A 27 8.89 9.67 2.42
N LYS A 28 9.57 9.74 1.27
CA LYS A 28 10.89 10.34 1.13
C LYS A 28 10.89 11.82 1.51
N ALA A 29 9.89 12.60 1.07
CA ALA A 29 9.75 14.01 1.42
C ALA A 29 9.57 14.25 2.93
N ARG A 30 9.12 13.23 3.68
CA ARG A 30 8.97 13.26 5.14
C ARG A 30 10.15 12.65 5.89
N GLY A 31 11.17 12.16 5.18
CA GLY A 31 12.28 11.43 5.79
C GLY A 31 11.85 10.10 6.41
N TRP A 32 10.80 9.48 5.88
CA TRP A 32 10.34 8.17 6.33
C TRP A 32 11.08 7.06 5.57
N GLU A 33 11.49 6.03 6.31
CA GLU A 33 12.13 4.85 5.76
C GLU A 33 11.04 3.85 5.36
N ILE A 34 10.99 3.46 4.10
CA ILE A 34 10.03 2.46 3.63
C ILE A 34 10.63 1.08 3.89
N VAL A 35 10.04 0.34 4.82
CA VAL A 35 10.52 -0.99 5.24
C VAL A 35 9.71 -2.14 4.63
N HIS A 36 8.54 -1.82 4.06
CA HIS A 36 7.68 -2.80 3.41
C HIS A 36 6.79 -2.13 2.37
N GLU A 37 6.63 -2.78 1.22
CA GLU A 37 5.74 -2.33 0.16
C GLU A 37 4.90 -3.50 -0.34
N THR A 38 3.59 -3.33 -0.39
CA THR A 38 2.67 -4.36 -0.82
C THR A 38 1.56 -3.78 -1.70
N GLN A 39 1.15 -4.58 -2.69
CA GLN A 39 0.15 -4.23 -3.67
C GLN A 39 -0.90 -5.34 -3.74
N GLU A 40 -2.11 -5.03 -3.32
CA GLU A 40 -3.24 -5.95 -3.34
C GLU A 40 -4.05 -5.73 -4.62
N THR A 41 -4.00 -6.73 -5.51
CA THR A 41 -4.84 -6.75 -6.71
C THR A 41 -6.14 -7.47 -6.40
N ALA A 42 -7.27 -6.76 -6.48
CA ALA A 42 -8.59 -7.32 -6.23
C ALA A 42 -9.52 -7.04 -7.42
N SER A 43 -9.87 -8.08 -8.18
CA SER A 43 -11.02 -7.98 -9.08
C SER A 43 -12.28 -7.74 -8.24
N GLY A 44 -13.22 -6.92 -8.72
CA GLY A 44 -14.36 -6.39 -7.94
C GLY A 44 -15.23 -7.41 -7.18
N ALA A 45 -15.06 -8.71 -7.43
CA ALA A 45 -15.74 -9.80 -6.73
C ALA A 45 -14.96 -10.37 -5.52
N SER A 46 -13.67 -10.06 -5.36
CA SER A 46 -12.84 -10.66 -4.31
C SER A 46 -12.90 -9.85 -3.01
N GLN A 47 -13.42 -10.47 -1.94
CA GLN A 47 -13.42 -9.91 -0.58
C GLN A 47 -12.18 -10.26 0.24
N LYS A 48 -11.30 -11.15 -0.27
CA LYS A 48 -10.11 -11.58 0.47
C LYS A 48 -9.06 -10.47 0.47
N ARG A 49 -8.55 -10.14 1.66
CA ARG A 49 -7.56 -9.06 1.90
C ARG A 49 -6.32 -9.59 2.66
N PRO A 50 -5.63 -10.62 2.16
CA PRO A 50 -4.49 -11.21 2.85
C PRO A 50 -3.37 -10.20 3.15
N LEU A 51 -3.08 -9.28 2.22
CA LEU A 51 -1.96 -8.33 2.37
C LEU A 51 -2.29 -7.20 3.36
N ARG A 52 -3.58 -6.90 3.55
CA ARG A 52 -4.01 -5.98 4.61
C ARG A 52 -3.68 -6.52 6.00
N GLU A 53 -3.90 -7.81 6.25
CA GLU A 53 -3.64 -8.39 7.57
C GLU A 53 -2.14 -8.37 7.90
N GLU A 54 -1.27 -8.59 6.90
CA GLU A 54 0.18 -8.49 7.06
C GLU A 54 0.61 -7.08 7.52
N VAL A 55 0.11 -6.04 6.85
CA VAL A 55 0.42 -4.65 7.20
C VAL A 55 -0.12 -4.26 8.58
N LEU A 56 -1.31 -4.75 8.92
CA LEU A 56 -1.87 -4.58 10.26
C LEU A 56 -1.03 -5.31 11.31
N GLN A 57 -0.53 -6.50 11.00
CA GLN A 57 0.32 -7.25 11.91
C GLN A 57 1.65 -6.52 12.15
N MET A 58 2.29 -5.97 11.10
CA MET A 58 3.49 -5.14 11.25
C MET A 58 3.25 -3.90 12.13
N ALA A 59 2.08 -3.28 12.00
CA ALA A 59 1.70 -2.16 12.87
C ALA A 59 1.54 -2.61 14.33
N ARG A 60 0.88 -3.77 14.56
CA ARG A 60 0.70 -4.36 15.89
C ARG A 60 2.01 -4.73 16.56
N THR A 61 2.97 -5.28 15.80
CA THR A 61 4.30 -5.66 16.31
C THR A 61 5.26 -4.47 16.41
N ARG A 62 4.81 -3.24 16.09
CA ARG A 62 5.64 -2.04 16.02
C ARG A 62 6.85 -2.20 15.09
N THR A 63 6.71 -3.02 14.06
CA THR A 63 7.70 -3.16 12.99
C THR A 63 7.67 -1.92 12.08
N ILE A 64 6.50 -1.29 11.97
CA ILE A 64 6.28 -0.02 11.27
C ILE A 64 5.66 1.00 12.23
N ASP A 65 5.89 2.27 11.96
CA ASP A 65 5.34 3.40 12.73
C ASP A 65 4.16 4.05 11.98
N VAL A 66 4.10 3.91 10.65
CA VAL A 66 3.05 4.48 9.81
C VAL A 66 2.71 3.57 8.63
N VAL A 67 1.44 3.58 8.21
CA VAL A 67 0.98 2.90 7.00
C VAL A 67 0.51 3.96 5.99
N LEU A 68 1.08 3.94 4.80
CA LEU A 68 0.66 4.72 3.65
C LEU A 68 -0.29 3.89 2.80
N VAL A 69 -1.52 4.39 2.60
CA VAL A 69 -2.57 3.68 1.87
C VAL A 69 -3.04 4.49 0.66
N GLN A 70 -3.13 3.85 -0.50
CA GLN A 70 -3.84 4.40 -1.66
C GLN A 70 -4.71 3.31 -2.29
N ALA A 71 -6.00 3.63 -2.48
CA ALA A 71 -6.94 2.76 -3.17
C ALA A 71 -7.49 3.51 -4.38
N ARG A 72 -7.42 2.89 -5.56
CA ARG A 72 -8.13 3.37 -6.74
C ARG A 72 -8.92 2.22 -7.33
N SER A 73 -10.24 2.37 -7.33
CA SER A 73 -11.14 1.53 -8.10
C SER A 73 -11.37 2.25 -9.42
N LEU A 74 -11.02 1.62 -10.55
CA LEU A 74 -11.48 2.09 -11.84
C LEU A 74 -13.00 1.87 -11.85
N GLY A 75 -13.76 2.97 -11.75
CA GLY A 75 -15.21 2.92 -11.89
C GLY A 75 -15.56 2.52 -13.32
N SER A 76 -16.33 1.44 -13.46
CA SER A 76 -17.10 1.13 -14.67
C SER A 76 -18.28 2.07 -14.79
#